data_AF-A0A6I3MGN1-F1
#
_entry.id   AF-A0A6I3MGN1-F1
#
_cell.length_a   1.000
_cell.length_b   1.000
_cell.length_c   1.000
_cell.angle_alpha   90.00
_cell.angle_beta   90.00
_cell.angle_gamma   90.00
#
_symmetry.space_group_name_H-M   'P 1'
#
loop_
_entity.id
_entity.type
_entity.pdbx_description
1 polymer ?
#
loop_
_entity_poly.entity_id
_entity_poly.type
_entity_poly.pdbx_seq_one_letter_code
_entity_poly.pdbx_strand_id
1 'polypeptide(L)'
;MKNFFFLLAALFQCVFSCAQSGNNYQGYTNRIVQFSKPARVLYKNIDAQGTGSIEFVNAKKQILRFRVDKGKLQTLHGQIAFQLFLYENNYLQKIATFDANGNLAGERESKNEAVTQFIILKKEEYLKKQKLIDAAEGNIEMKDDSREKIIQVQLFDVYNLPIIELQPTYISSKTYWQYQDKMYWP
;
A
#
# COMPACT_ATOMS: atom_id res chain seq x y z
N MET A 1 -51.32 -29.56 9.20
CA MET A 1 -50.39 -28.79 8.35
C MET A 1 -50.10 -27.37 8.86
N LYS A 2 -50.22 -27.08 10.17
CA LYS A 2 -49.84 -25.76 10.75
C LYS A 2 -48.50 -25.80 11.51
N ASN A 3 -48.08 -26.97 11.97
CA ASN A 3 -46.88 -27.11 12.81
C ASN A 3 -45.56 -27.25 12.00
N PHE A 4 -45.64 -27.53 10.70
CA PHE A 4 -44.44 -27.61 9.83
C PHE A 4 -43.91 -26.23 9.42
N PHE A 5 -44.77 -25.21 9.41
CA PHE A 5 -44.39 -23.84 9.03
C PHE A 5 -43.53 -23.17 10.10
N PHE A 6 -43.74 -23.52 11.38
CA PHE A 6 -42.96 -22.99 12.50
C PHE A 6 -41.53 -23.56 12.57
N LEU A 7 -41.31 -24.79 12.08
CA LEU A 7 -39.98 -25.42 12.03
C LEU A 7 -39.07 -24.78 10.96
N LEU A 8 -39.64 -24.35 9.84
CA LEU A 8 -38.92 -23.63 8.78
C LEU A 8 -38.53 -22.21 9.22
N ALA A 9 -39.36 -21.54 10.03
CA ALA A 9 -39.04 -20.23 10.58
C ALA A 9 -37.89 -20.28 11.61
N ALA A 10 -37.79 -21.34 12.41
CA ALA A 10 -36.70 -21.52 13.37
C ALA A 10 -35.35 -21.81 12.70
N LEU A 11 -35.34 -22.55 11.58
CA LEU A 11 -34.11 -22.82 10.81
C LEU A 11 -33.58 -21.57 10.08
N PHE A 12 -34.43 -20.60 9.74
CA PHE A 12 -34.01 -19.33 9.14
C PHE A 12 -33.40 -18.34 10.14
N GLN A 13 -33.62 -18.51 11.45
CA GLN A 13 -33.04 -17.63 12.46
C GLN A 13 -31.61 -18.00 12.86
N CYS A 14 -31.15 -19.23 12.58
CA CYS A 14 -29.77 -19.64 12.87
C CYS A 14 -28.72 -19.13 11.86
N VAL A 15 -29.14 -18.53 10.73
CA VAL A 15 -28.20 -18.06 9.69
C VAL A 15 -27.71 -16.62 9.93
N PHE A 16 -28.29 -15.90 10.89
CA PHE A 16 -27.91 -14.52 11.22
C PHE A 16 -26.92 -14.41 12.39
N SER A 17 -26.45 -15.53 12.93
CA SER A 17 -25.52 -15.57 14.08
C SER A 17 -24.04 -15.63 13.70
N CYS A 18 -23.68 -15.16 12.50
CA CYS A 18 -22.31 -14.75 12.18
C CYS A 18 -22.26 -13.25 11.91
N ALA A 19 -22.81 -12.44 12.82
CA ALA A 19 -22.39 -11.05 12.96
C ALA A 19 -20.90 -11.08 13.35
N GLN A 20 -20.03 -10.98 12.34
CA GLN A 20 -18.58 -10.90 12.47
C GLN A 20 -18.22 -9.83 13.51
N SER A 21 -17.90 -10.25 14.73
CA SER A 21 -17.22 -9.44 15.75
C SER A 21 -15.73 -9.26 15.40
N GLY A 22 -15.43 -9.04 14.12
CA GLY A 22 -14.11 -8.70 13.63
C GLY A 22 -14.23 -7.44 12.81
N ASN A 23 -13.68 -6.33 13.30
CA ASN A 23 -13.62 -5.04 12.59
C ASN A 23 -13.41 -5.27 11.08
N ASN A 24 -14.47 -5.09 10.29
CA ASN A 24 -14.41 -5.31 8.86
C ASN A 24 -13.72 -4.10 8.20
N TYR A 25 -12.39 -4.13 8.20
CA TYR A 25 -11.55 -3.08 7.65
C TYR A 25 -11.70 -2.90 6.13
N GLN A 26 -12.44 -3.80 5.45
CA GLN A 26 -12.76 -3.68 4.03
C GLN A 26 -13.56 -2.40 3.73
N GLY A 27 -14.30 -1.86 4.71
CA GLY A 27 -14.95 -0.55 4.57
C GLY A 27 -13.97 0.58 4.23
N TYR A 28 -12.75 0.54 4.77
CA TYR A 28 -11.74 1.57 4.50
C TYR A 28 -11.22 1.52 3.06
N THR A 29 -11.19 0.34 2.43
CA THR A 29 -10.73 0.23 1.05
C THR A 29 -11.65 0.96 0.06
N ASN A 30 -12.89 1.24 0.47
CA ASN A 30 -13.85 1.98 -0.37
C ASN A 30 -13.53 3.46 -0.50
N ARG A 31 -12.70 4.03 0.37
CA ARG A 31 -12.32 5.45 0.36
C ARG A 31 -11.35 5.79 -0.76
N ILE A 32 -10.57 4.80 -1.22
CA ILE A 32 -9.55 5.01 -2.25
C ILE A 32 -10.13 4.63 -3.61
N VAL A 33 -10.56 5.64 -4.38
CA VAL A 33 -11.18 5.45 -5.71
C VAL A 33 -10.26 4.70 -6.68
N GLN A 34 -8.95 4.93 -6.60
CA GLN A 34 -7.96 4.30 -7.47
C GLN A 34 -7.73 2.81 -7.14
N PHE A 35 -8.16 2.33 -5.97
CA PHE A 35 -8.00 0.94 -5.56
C PHE A 35 -9.16 0.09 -6.08
N SER A 36 -8.85 -0.80 -7.01
CA SER A 36 -9.86 -1.65 -7.66
C SER A 36 -10.42 -2.70 -6.70
N LYS A 37 -11.69 -3.04 -6.92
CA LYS A 37 -12.44 -4.08 -6.19
C LYS A 37 -12.79 -5.23 -7.14
N PRO A 38 -13.02 -6.47 -6.64
CA PRO A 38 -12.92 -6.89 -5.25
C PRO A 38 -11.47 -6.94 -4.74
N ALA A 39 -11.31 -6.84 -3.43
CA ALA A 39 -10.03 -6.92 -2.74
C ALA A 39 -10.11 -7.89 -1.57
N ARG A 40 -8.99 -8.53 -1.25
CA ARG A 40 -8.84 -9.42 -0.10
C ARG A 40 -7.69 -8.93 0.78
N VAL A 41 -7.71 -9.34 2.05
CA VAL A 41 -6.57 -9.12 2.93
C VAL A 41 -5.36 -9.88 2.38
N LEU A 42 -4.25 -9.16 2.24
CA LEU A 42 -2.93 -9.72 1.92
C LEU A 42 -2.17 -10.02 3.21
N TYR A 43 -2.15 -9.04 4.12
CA TYR A 43 -1.44 -9.10 5.39
C TYR A 43 -2.24 -8.36 6.46
N LYS A 44 -2.22 -8.87 7.69
CA LYS A 44 -2.88 -8.25 8.85
C LYS A 44 -2.02 -8.52 10.08
N ASN A 45 -1.49 -7.47 10.67
CA ASN A 45 -0.76 -7.51 11.92
C ASN A 45 -1.39 -6.51 12.88
N ILE A 46 -2.34 -6.98 13.67
CA ILE A 46 -3.11 -6.20 14.65
C ILE A 46 -2.95 -6.86 16.02
N ASP A 47 -2.52 -6.08 17.00
CA ASP A 47 -2.36 -6.54 18.38
C ASP A 47 -3.70 -6.70 19.12
N ALA A 48 -3.64 -7.14 20.38
CA ALA A 48 -4.81 -7.34 21.22
C ALA A 48 -5.57 -6.03 21.52
N GLN A 49 -4.90 -4.88 21.39
CA GLN A 49 -5.47 -3.55 21.59
C GLN A 49 -6.17 -3.03 20.33
N GLY A 50 -6.07 -3.75 19.20
CA GLY A 50 -6.65 -3.34 17.93
C GLY A 50 -5.76 -2.38 17.15
N THR A 51 -4.47 -2.33 17.46
CA THR A 51 -3.49 -1.44 16.85
C THR A 51 -2.56 -2.22 15.93
N GLY A 52 -2.21 -1.66 14.78
CA GLY A 52 -1.26 -2.26 13.84
C GLY A 52 -1.54 -1.94 12.38
N SER A 53 -1.04 -2.75 11.46
CA SER A 53 -1.12 -2.52 10.02
C SER A 53 -1.92 -3.59 9.27
N ILE A 54 -2.53 -3.16 8.17
CA ILE A 54 -3.33 -4.01 7.30
C ILE A 54 -3.00 -3.70 5.85
N GLU A 55 -2.87 -4.75 5.05
CA GLU A 55 -2.69 -4.66 3.61
C GLU A 55 -3.81 -5.42 2.89
N PHE A 56 -4.37 -4.81 1.86
CA PHE A 56 -5.31 -5.42 0.94
C PHE A 56 -4.68 -5.51 -0.45
N VAL A 57 -4.99 -6.59 -1.16
CA VAL A 57 -4.58 -6.81 -2.55
C VAL A 57 -5.81 -7.07 -3.42
N ASN A 58 -5.75 -6.66 -4.68
CA ASN A 58 -6.79 -6.92 -5.67
C ASN A 58 -6.25 -7.67 -6.91
N ALA A 59 -7.14 -7.96 -7.86
CA ALA A 59 -6.80 -8.69 -9.09
C ALA A 59 -5.77 -7.97 -9.98
N LYS A 60 -5.67 -6.64 -9.87
CA LYS A 60 -4.65 -5.83 -10.58
C LYS A 60 -3.31 -5.77 -9.84
N LYS A 61 -3.14 -6.56 -8.78
CA LYS A 61 -1.95 -6.56 -7.90
C LYS A 61 -1.66 -5.21 -7.25
N GLN A 62 -2.65 -4.31 -7.15
CA GLN A 62 -2.51 -3.11 -6.34
C GLN A 62 -2.49 -3.53 -4.87
N ILE A 63 -1.65 -2.90 -4.05
CA ILE A 63 -1.63 -3.13 -2.60
C ILE A 63 -2.05 -1.83 -1.92
N LEU A 64 -3.14 -1.89 -1.15
CA LEU A 64 -3.57 -0.78 -0.30
C LEU A 64 -3.20 -1.10 1.14
N ARG A 65 -2.41 -0.22 1.76
CA ARG A 65 -1.88 -0.36 3.11
C ARG A 65 -2.34 0.80 3.98
N PHE A 66 -2.70 0.51 5.23
CA PHE A 66 -3.00 1.51 6.24
C PHE A 66 -2.78 0.95 7.65
N ARG A 67 -2.81 1.84 8.65
CA ARG A 67 -2.73 1.49 10.06
C ARG A 67 -4.02 1.78 10.78
N VAL A 68 -4.23 1.07 11.87
CA VAL A 68 -5.30 1.35 12.81
C VAL A 68 -4.70 1.47 14.21
N ASP A 69 -5.30 2.34 15.02
CA ASP A 69 -5.05 2.45 16.45
C ASP A 69 -6.38 2.23 17.18
N LYS A 70 -6.43 1.27 18.10
CA LYS A 70 -7.64 0.88 18.82
C LYS A 70 -8.84 0.62 17.89
N GLY A 71 -8.57 -0.04 16.78
CA GLY A 71 -9.56 -0.42 15.75
C GLY A 71 -10.00 0.71 14.81
N LYS A 72 -9.50 1.94 14.99
CA LYS A 72 -9.83 3.08 14.13
C LYS A 72 -8.68 3.40 13.18
N LEU A 73 -8.98 3.83 11.96
CA LEU A 73 -7.99 4.33 11.00
C LEU A 73 -7.05 5.36 11.67
N GLN A 74 -5.75 5.11 11.58
CA GLN A 74 -4.72 5.99 12.10
C GLN A 74 -4.26 6.95 11.01
N THR A 75 -4.23 8.24 11.32
CA THR A 75 -3.59 9.27 10.49
C THR A 75 -2.16 9.48 10.97
N LEU A 76 -1.20 9.39 10.05
CA LEU A 76 0.24 9.55 10.24
C LEU A 76 0.66 11.00 9.96
N HIS A 77 1.98 11.22 9.89
CA HIS A 77 2.51 12.53 9.54
C HIS A 77 2.02 12.97 8.14
N GLY A 78 1.97 14.28 7.90
CA GLY A 78 1.43 14.82 6.65
C GLY A 78 -0.07 14.57 6.42
N GLN A 79 -0.83 14.19 7.46
CA GLN A 79 -2.25 13.79 7.36
C GLN A 79 -2.49 12.52 6.52
N ILE A 80 -1.46 11.71 6.30
CA ILE A 80 -1.53 10.51 5.47
C ILE A 80 -2.14 9.36 6.29
N ALA A 81 -3.17 8.71 5.76
CA ALA A 81 -3.81 7.53 6.38
C ALA A 81 -3.64 6.25 5.54
N PHE A 82 -3.39 6.39 4.23
CA PHE A 82 -3.27 5.26 3.32
C PHE A 82 -2.04 5.38 2.42
N GLN A 83 -1.50 4.23 2.02
CA GLN A 83 -0.51 4.08 0.94
C GLN A 83 -1.05 3.09 -0.09
N LEU A 84 -1.03 3.47 -1.37
CA LEU A 84 -1.37 2.61 -2.51
C LEU A 84 -0.12 2.32 -3.31
N PHE A 85 0.26 1.04 -3.38
CA PHE A 85 1.36 0.56 -4.19
C PHE A 85 0.82 -0.01 -5.50
N LEU A 86 1.34 0.47 -6.62
CA LEU A 86 0.98 0.03 -7.96
C LEU A 86 2.18 -0.70 -8.58
N TYR A 87 1.92 -1.92 -9.04
CA TYR A 87 2.93 -2.76 -9.68
C TYR A 87 2.60 -2.95 -11.15
N GLU A 88 3.61 -2.86 -11.99
CA GLU A 88 3.53 -3.15 -13.42
C GLU A 88 4.67 -4.10 -13.79
N ASN A 89 4.36 -5.18 -14.52
CA ASN A 89 5.33 -6.22 -14.86
C ASN A 89 6.13 -6.78 -13.65
N ASN A 90 5.47 -6.82 -12.47
CA ASN A 90 6.04 -7.19 -11.16
C ASN A 90 7.09 -6.22 -10.59
N TYR A 91 7.22 -5.01 -11.14
CA TYR A 91 8.03 -3.92 -10.58
C TYR A 91 7.13 -2.88 -9.92
N LEU A 92 7.58 -2.32 -8.80
CA LEU A 92 6.89 -1.20 -8.16
C LEU A 92 6.99 0.04 -9.07
N GLN A 93 5.86 0.47 -9.62
CA GLN A 93 5.79 1.59 -10.54
C GLN A 93 5.49 2.89 -9.80
N LYS A 94 4.62 2.84 -8.79
CA LYS A 94 4.14 4.03 -8.09
C LYS A 94 3.69 3.73 -6.66
N ILE A 95 3.97 4.66 -5.77
CA ILE A 95 3.38 4.76 -4.43
C ILE A 95 2.58 6.06 -4.40
N ALA A 96 1.32 5.99 -4.00
CA ALA A 96 0.48 7.16 -3.75
C ALA A 96 0.00 7.18 -2.30
N THR A 97 0.00 8.34 -1.66
CA THR A 97 -0.44 8.55 -0.29
C THR A 97 -1.76 9.31 -0.25
N PHE A 98 -2.63 8.94 0.68
CA PHE A 98 -3.97 9.53 0.79
C PHE A 98 -4.33 9.88 2.23
N ASP A 99 -5.13 10.92 2.41
CA ASP A 99 -5.72 11.29 3.69
C ASP A 99 -6.82 10.29 4.13
N ALA A 100 -7.36 10.50 5.32
CA ALA A 100 -8.42 9.66 5.87
C ALA A 100 -9.72 9.65 5.03
N ASN A 101 -9.91 10.64 4.15
CA ASN A 101 -11.07 10.78 3.27
C ASN A 101 -10.84 10.16 1.89
N GLY A 102 -9.60 9.80 1.56
CA GLY A 102 -9.20 9.22 0.29
C GLY A 102 -8.74 10.23 -0.77
N ASN A 103 -8.46 11.47 -0.39
CA ASN A 103 -7.81 12.45 -1.26
C ASN A 103 -6.30 12.25 -1.23
N LEU A 104 -5.60 12.60 -2.31
CA LEU A 104 -4.14 12.62 -2.32
C LEU A 104 -3.63 13.54 -1.20
N ALA A 105 -2.69 13.03 -0.43
CA ALA A 105 -2.10 13.74 0.71
C ALA A 105 -0.60 13.60 0.64
N GLY A 106 0.11 14.73 0.77
CA GLY A 106 1.55 14.76 0.78
C GLY A 106 2.09 15.31 2.09
N GLU A 107 3.32 14.93 2.39
CA GLU A 107 4.02 15.46 3.55
C GLU A 107 4.57 16.85 3.24
N ARG A 108 4.16 17.86 4.01
CA ARG A 108 4.57 19.26 3.80
C ARG A 108 6.09 19.45 3.85
N GLU A 109 6.77 18.69 4.70
CA GLU A 109 8.23 18.73 4.86
C GLU A 109 8.96 18.12 3.65
N SER A 110 8.27 17.27 2.88
CA SER A 110 8.77 16.57 1.69
C SER A 110 8.17 17.15 0.42
N LYS A 111 8.22 18.48 0.24
CA LYS A 111 7.68 19.21 -0.92
C LYS A 111 6.19 18.95 -1.21
N ASN A 112 5.42 18.49 -0.22
CA ASN A 112 4.02 18.08 -0.38
C ASN A 112 3.86 16.95 -1.43
N GLU A 113 4.84 16.05 -1.52
CA GLU A 113 4.80 14.89 -2.41
C GLU A 113 3.70 13.91 -1.97
N ALA A 114 2.73 13.68 -2.85
CA ALA A 114 1.64 12.72 -2.63
C ALA A 114 1.82 11.45 -3.47
N VAL A 115 2.69 11.49 -4.48
CA VAL A 115 2.96 10.36 -5.37
C VAL A 115 4.44 10.28 -5.69
N THR A 116 5.02 9.10 -5.49
CA THR A 116 6.36 8.74 -5.94
C THR A 116 6.24 7.75 -7.08
N GLN A 117 6.74 8.11 -8.26
CA GLN A 117 6.80 7.23 -9.43
C GLN A 117 8.24 6.80 -9.69
N PHE A 118 8.43 5.50 -9.95
CA PHE A 118 9.72 4.90 -10.23
C PHE A 118 9.81 4.50 -11.69
N ILE A 119 10.94 4.81 -12.32
CA ILE A 119 11.21 4.51 -13.73
C ILE A 119 12.54 3.78 -13.80
N ILE A 120 12.50 2.49 -14.13
CA ILE A 120 13.71 1.68 -14.33
C ILE A 120 14.22 1.95 -15.76
N LEU A 121 15.30 2.72 -15.86
CA LEU A 121 15.90 3.11 -17.14
C LEU A 121 16.83 2.03 -17.71
N LYS A 122 17.49 1.27 -16.83
CA LYS A 122 18.50 0.26 -17.17
C LYS A 122 18.10 -1.11 -16.64
N LYS A 123 17.19 -1.77 -17.37
CA LYS A 123 16.50 -2.98 -16.89
C LYS A 123 17.44 -4.15 -16.64
N GLU A 124 18.42 -4.39 -17.50
CA GLU A 124 19.33 -5.54 -17.36
C GLU A 124 20.25 -5.37 -16.15
N GLU A 125 20.78 -4.17 -15.96
CA GLU A 125 21.60 -3.79 -14.81
C GLU A 125 20.79 -3.91 -13.53
N TYR A 126 19.57 -3.37 -13.53
CA TYR A 126 18.66 -3.51 -12.40
C TYR A 126 18.43 -4.98 -12.02
N LEU A 127 18.12 -5.85 -12.98
CA LEU A 127 17.87 -7.27 -12.73
C LEU A 127 19.09 -7.99 -12.12
N LYS A 128 20.30 -7.65 -12.56
CA LYS A 128 21.54 -8.21 -11.98
C LYS A 128 21.69 -7.78 -10.52
N LYS A 129 21.47 -6.50 -10.21
CA LYS A 129 21.56 -5.97 -8.84
C LYS A 129 20.44 -6.54 -7.96
N GLN A 130 19.21 -6.57 -8.46
CA GLN A 130 18.06 -7.11 -7.74
C GLN A 130 18.31 -8.56 -7.33
N LYS A 131 18.81 -9.41 -8.23
CA LYS A 131 19.13 -10.82 -7.91
C LYS A 131 20.14 -10.94 -6.76
N LEU A 132 21.13 -10.05 -6.70
CA LEU A 132 22.10 -10.03 -5.60
C LEU A 132 21.46 -9.61 -4.27
N ILE A 133 20.58 -8.60 -4.30
CA ILE A 133 19.86 -8.13 -3.11
C ILE A 133 18.91 -9.21 -2.60
N ASP A 134 18.12 -9.80 -3.49
CA ASP A 134 17.14 -10.84 -3.17
C ASP A 134 17.81 -12.10 -2.59
N ALA A 135 18.95 -12.51 -3.15
CA ALA A 135 19.71 -13.66 -2.65
C ALA A 135 20.24 -13.45 -1.21
N ALA A 136 20.39 -12.19 -0.79
CA ALA A 136 20.76 -11.82 0.57
C ALA A 136 19.54 -11.45 1.44
N GLU A 137 18.31 -11.59 0.93
CA GLU A 137 17.08 -11.12 1.60
C GLU A 137 17.16 -9.65 2.02
N GLY A 138 17.91 -8.85 1.26
CA GLY A 138 18.21 -7.47 1.60
C GLY A 138 19.27 -7.26 2.69
N ASN A 139 19.82 -8.30 3.30
CA ASN A 139 20.88 -8.20 4.32
C ASN A 139 22.28 -8.10 3.68
N ILE A 140 22.42 -7.20 2.72
CA ILE A 140 23.68 -6.91 2.03
C ILE A 140 23.98 -5.41 2.10
N GLU A 141 25.21 -5.08 2.46
CA GLU A 141 25.73 -3.73 2.29
C GLU A 141 26.10 -3.53 0.82
N MET A 142 25.39 -2.64 0.15
CA MET A 142 25.70 -2.22 -1.20
C MET A 142 26.17 -0.77 -1.21
N LYS A 143 27.21 -0.51 -1.99
CA LYS A 143 27.56 0.86 -2.34
C LYS A 143 26.39 1.51 -3.07
N ASP A 144 26.12 2.77 -2.75
CA ASP A 144 25.12 3.57 -3.47
C ASP A 144 25.46 3.65 -4.97
N ASP A 145 24.59 3.05 -5.78
CA ASP A 145 24.65 3.00 -7.25
C ASP A 145 23.69 4.01 -7.91
N SER A 146 23.15 5.00 -7.16
CA SER A 146 22.31 6.07 -7.70
C SER A 146 22.96 6.81 -8.89
N ARG A 147 24.29 6.97 -8.87
CA ARG A 147 25.09 7.58 -9.95
C ARG A 147 25.12 6.75 -11.24
N GLU A 148 24.81 5.45 -11.17
CA GLU A 148 24.66 4.60 -12.36
C GLU A 148 23.38 4.94 -13.14
N LYS A 149 22.47 5.74 -12.56
CA LYS A 149 21.22 6.22 -13.17
C LYS A 149 20.32 5.07 -13.66
N ILE A 150 20.20 4.04 -12.82
CA ILE A 150 19.40 2.84 -13.11
C ILE A 150 17.92 3.10 -12.86
N ILE A 151 17.58 3.70 -11.72
CA ILE A 151 16.21 4.02 -11.32
C ILE A 151 16.07 5.52 -11.15
N GLN A 152 15.18 6.13 -11.93
CA GLN A 152 14.77 7.51 -11.78
C GLN A 152 13.50 7.59 -10.91
N VAL A 153 13.41 8.65 -10.11
CA VAL A 153 12.22 8.99 -9.32
C VAL A 153 11.59 10.25 -9.89
N GLN A 154 10.27 10.25 -9.97
CA GLN A 154 9.47 11.43 -10.29
C GLN A 154 8.42 11.64 -9.19
N LEU A 155 8.36 12.85 -8.66
CA LEU A 155 7.47 13.22 -7.57
C LEU A 155 6.27 14.02 -8.12
N PHE A 156 5.09 13.79 -7.55
CA PHE A 156 3.89 14.56 -7.86
C PHE A 156 3.25 15.08 -6.58
N ASP A 157 2.66 16.26 -6.67
CA ASP A 157 1.97 16.92 -5.56
C ASP A 157 0.56 16.34 -5.31
N VAL A 158 -0.16 16.92 -4.35
CA VAL A 158 -1.54 16.57 -4.01
C VAL A 158 -2.56 16.80 -5.13
N TYR A 159 -2.21 17.59 -6.16
CA TYR A 159 -3.00 17.78 -7.37
C TYR A 159 -2.58 16.82 -8.49
N ASN A 160 -1.67 15.87 -8.18
CA ASN A 160 -1.06 14.94 -9.11
C ASN A 160 -0.31 15.66 -10.26
N LEU A 161 0.23 16.84 -9.97
CA LEU A 161 1.09 17.59 -10.89
C LEU A 161 2.56 17.26 -10.59
N PRO A 162 3.42 17.10 -11.62
CA PRO A 162 4.84 16.88 -11.40
C PRO A 162 5.46 18.01 -10.57
N ILE A 163 6.18 17.65 -9.51
CA ILE A 163 7.00 18.59 -8.75
C ILE A 163 8.27 18.83 -9.57
N ILE A 164 8.51 20.08 -9.94
CA ILE A 164 9.63 20.45 -10.81
C ILE A 164 10.94 20.33 -10.01
N GLU A 165 11.84 19.49 -10.51
CA GLU A 165 13.20 19.33 -9.97
C GLU A 165 14.22 19.91 -10.96
N LEU A 166 15.24 20.61 -10.46
CA LEU A 166 16.29 21.21 -11.29
C LEU A 166 17.11 20.16 -12.06
N GLN A 167 17.17 18.94 -11.53
CA GLN A 167 17.83 17.79 -12.13
C GLN A 167 16.99 16.54 -11.82
N PRO A 168 16.98 15.51 -12.69
CA PRO A 168 16.32 14.26 -12.40
C PRO A 168 16.90 13.60 -11.14
N THR A 169 16.02 13.14 -10.25
CA THR A 169 16.40 12.39 -9.06
C THR A 169 16.59 10.91 -9.40
N TYR A 170 17.69 10.33 -8.95
CA TYR A 170 18.00 8.90 -9.10
C TYR A 170 18.21 8.29 -7.72
N ILE A 171 17.76 7.05 -7.56
CA ILE A 171 17.95 6.29 -6.32
C ILE A 171 18.75 5.02 -6.57
N SER A 172 19.34 4.50 -5.49
CA SER A 172 20.07 3.24 -5.54
C SER A 172 19.12 2.05 -5.77
N SER A 173 19.64 0.98 -6.37
CA SER A 173 18.93 -0.31 -6.49
C SER A 173 18.50 -0.84 -5.12
N LYS A 174 19.32 -0.61 -4.09
CA LYS A 174 19.01 -1.02 -2.71
C LYS A 174 17.84 -0.22 -2.13
N THR A 175 17.81 1.09 -2.35
CA THR A 175 16.72 1.97 -1.91
C THR A 175 15.42 1.60 -2.62
N TYR A 176 15.47 1.36 -3.93
CA TYR A 176 14.30 0.91 -4.68
C TYR A 176 13.77 -0.44 -4.17
N TRP A 177 14.65 -1.38 -3.85
CA TRP A 177 14.28 -2.66 -3.23
C TRP A 177 13.56 -2.48 -1.88
N GLN A 178 14.01 -1.54 -1.04
CA GLN A 178 13.33 -1.24 0.23
C GLN A 178 11.91 -0.68 0.04
N TYR A 179 11.69 0.13 -1.01
CA TYR A 179 10.34 0.56 -1.40
C TYR A 179 9.49 -0.61 -1.87
N GLN A 180 10.06 -1.53 -2.65
CA GLN A 180 9.36 -2.71 -3.14
C GLN A 180 8.99 -3.69 -2.01
N ASP A 181 9.87 -3.87 -1.03
CA ASP A 181 9.57 -4.64 0.16
C ASP A 181 8.58 -3.91 1.09
N LYS A 182 8.34 -2.61 0.85
CA LYS A 182 7.44 -1.73 1.60
C LYS A 182 7.92 -1.56 3.03
N MET A 183 9.23 -1.35 3.23
CA MET A 183 9.79 -1.05 4.55
C MET A 183 9.44 0.37 5.04
N TYR A 184 9.14 1.28 4.11
CA TYR A 184 8.86 2.69 4.40
C TYR A 184 7.42 2.96 4.88
N TRP A 185 7.30 3.75 5.94
CA TRP A 185 6.06 4.40 6.40
C TRP A 185 6.29 5.91 6.49
N PRO A 186 5.38 6.74 5.96
CA PRO A 186 5.37 8.18 6.21
C PRO A 186 4.91 8.50 7.65
#